data_AF-A0A524LJD5-F1
#
_entry.id   AF-A0A524LJD5-F1
#
_cell.length_a   1.000
_cell.length_b   1.000
_cell.length_c   1.000
_cell.angle_alpha   90.00
_cell.angle_beta   90.00
_cell.angle_gamma   90.00
#
_symmetry.space_group_name_H-M   'P 1'
#
loop_
_entity.id
_entity.type
_entity.pdbx_description
1 polymer ?
#
loop_
_entity_poly.entity_id
_entity_poly.type
_entity_poly.pdbx_seq_one_letter_code
_entity_poly.pdbx_strand_id
1 'polypeptide(L)'
;MKTDWIRITGDNADQLRVGDRLKEIDLDTSIYSIVVTPVQQTGDPSLVQWTWDAAIIIGGTIHYLITRGFEQYGPEVYVAKDEEGEPEQLIVDTDVSSNKQESVTI
;
A
#
# COMPACT_ATOMS: atom_id res chain seq x y z
N MET A 1 6.46 -20.77 0.76
CA MET A 1 5.36 -20.16 0.00
C MET A 1 5.95 -19.09 -0.91
N LYS A 2 5.52 -19.02 -2.17
CA LYS A 2 6.05 -18.08 -3.16
C LYS A 2 5.04 -16.94 -3.27
N THR A 3 5.26 -15.86 -2.55
CA THR A 3 4.45 -14.64 -2.68
C THR A 3 4.74 -14.03 -4.04
N ASP A 4 3.73 -13.93 -4.90
CA ASP A 4 3.85 -13.24 -6.17
C ASP A 4 3.68 -11.72 -5.93
N TRP A 5 4.53 -10.93 -6.58
CA TRP A 5 4.58 -9.48 -6.41
C TRP A 5 4.19 -8.80 -7.71
N ILE A 6 3.27 -7.84 -7.66
CA ILE A 6 2.86 -7.05 -8.82
C ILE A 6 3.33 -5.61 -8.64
N ARG A 7 4.01 -5.08 -9.67
CA ARG A 7 4.41 -3.67 -9.70
C ARG A 7 3.18 -2.76 -9.75
N ILE A 8 3.16 -1.74 -8.89
CA ILE A 8 2.18 -0.67 -8.93
C ILE A 8 2.57 0.35 -10.00
N THR A 9 1.61 0.72 -10.84
CA THR A 9 1.73 1.69 -11.93
C THR A 9 0.47 2.55 -12.00
N GLY A 10 0.46 3.58 -12.86
CA GLY A 10 -0.74 4.40 -13.07
C GLY A 10 -1.94 3.65 -13.68
N ASP A 11 -1.75 2.42 -14.14
CA ASP A 11 -2.82 1.61 -14.73
C ASP A 11 -3.51 0.71 -13.70
N ASN A 12 -2.87 0.43 -12.57
CA ASN A 12 -3.41 -0.46 -11.53
C ASN A 12 -3.38 0.13 -10.11
N ALA A 13 -2.95 1.38 -9.93
CA ALA A 13 -2.94 2.06 -8.62
C ALA A 13 -4.34 2.20 -7.99
N ASP A 14 -5.40 2.13 -8.79
CA ASP A 14 -6.80 2.09 -8.33
C ASP A 14 -7.20 0.77 -7.67
N GLN A 15 -6.37 -0.28 -7.80
CA GLN A 15 -6.59 -1.57 -7.15
C GLN A 15 -6.07 -1.60 -5.72
N LEU A 16 -5.18 -0.66 -5.35
CA LEU A 16 -4.63 -0.58 -4.00
C LEU A 16 -5.74 -0.34 -2.97
N ARG A 17 -5.60 -0.99 -1.82
CA ARG A 17 -6.46 -0.85 -0.66
C ARG A 17 -5.62 -0.48 0.56
N VAL A 18 -6.29 0.09 1.55
CA VAL A 18 -5.71 0.24 2.88
C VAL A 18 -5.47 -1.16 3.47
N GLY A 19 -4.31 -1.37 4.05
CA GLY A 19 -3.87 -2.65 4.59
C GLY A 19 -3.01 -3.48 3.62
N ASP A 20 -3.00 -3.18 2.32
CA ASP A 20 -2.20 -3.93 1.35
C ASP A 20 -0.71 -3.95 1.74
N ARG A 21 -0.12 -5.14 1.73
CA ARG A 21 1.30 -5.33 1.94
C ARG A 21 2.07 -4.95 0.69
N LEU A 22 2.96 -3.99 0.86
CA LEU A 22 3.80 -3.47 -0.20
C LEU A 22 5.28 -3.79 0.07
N LYS A 23 6.06 -3.79 -1.01
CA LYS A 23 7.52 -3.81 -0.98
C LYS A 23 8.03 -2.70 -1.89
N GLU A 24 8.88 -1.84 -1.34
CA GLU A 24 9.70 -0.93 -2.13
C GLU A 24 11.07 -1.59 -2.36
N ILE A 25 11.57 -1.57 -3.60
CA ILE A 25 12.86 -2.21 -3.93
C ILE A 25 14.01 -1.62 -3.09
N ASP A 26 14.00 -0.31 -2.88
CA ASP A 26 15.15 0.41 -2.31
C ASP A 26 15.22 0.36 -0.77
N LEU A 27 14.12 -0.03 -0.09
CA LEU A 27 14.04 0.02 1.37
C LEU A 27 14.34 -1.31 2.08
N ASP A 28 14.50 -2.41 1.35
CA ASP A 28 14.70 -3.78 1.85
C ASP A 28 13.78 -4.18 3.04
N THR A 29 12.62 -3.54 3.16
CA THR A 29 11.69 -3.67 4.28
C THR A 29 10.26 -3.79 3.76
N SER A 30 9.41 -4.45 4.54
CA SER A 30 7.97 -4.51 4.24
C SER A 30 7.30 -3.22 4.70
N ILE A 31 6.48 -2.66 3.83
CA ILE A 31 5.67 -1.47 4.07
C ILE A 31 4.20 -1.84 3.88
N TYR A 32 3.28 -1.10 4.50
CA TYR A 32 1.85 -1.36 4.36
C TYR A 32 1.12 -0.08 3.97
N SER A 33 0.23 -0.19 2.99
CA SER A 33 -0.68 0.88 2.62
C SER A 33 -1.58 1.24 3.80
N ILE A 34 -1.73 2.53 4.12
CA ILE A 34 -2.60 3.00 5.21
C ILE A 34 -3.68 3.97 4.75
N VAL A 35 -3.47 4.68 3.64
CA VAL A 35 -4.46 5.57 3.02
C VAL A 35 -4.30 5.49 1.51
N VAL A 36 -5.38 5.30 0.75
CA VAL A 36 -5.37 5.34 -0.72
C VAL A 36 -6.47 6.29 -1.19
N THR A 37 -6.09 7.38 -1.84
CA THR A 37 -7.03 8.41 -2.31
C THR A 37 -6.88 8.66 -3.80
N PRO A 38 -7.92 8.41 -4.63
CA PRO A 38 -7.91 8.85 -6.01
C PRO A 38 -8.06 10.38 -6.05
N VAL A 39 -7.17 11.03 -6.79
CA VAL A 39 -7.15 12.47 -7.04
C VAL A 39 -7.42 12.70 -8.53
N GLN A 40 -8.57 13.26 -8.86
CA GLN A 40 -8.84 13.72 -10.22
C GLN A 40 -8.38 15.17 -10.33
N GLN A 41 -7.13 15.38 -10.74
CA GLN A 41 -6.50 16.70 -10.65
C GLN A 41 -6.84 17.62 -11.83
N THR A 42 -7.33 17.07 -12.94
CA THR A 42 -7.73 17.82 -14.12
C THR A 42 -9.03 17.24 -14.64
N GLY A 43 -9.90 18.07 -15.23
CA GLY A 43 -11.17 17.61 -15.81
C GLY A 43 -11.05 16.64 -16.99
N ASP A 44 -9.84 16.12 -17.24
CA ASP A 44 -9.55 15.07 -18.21
C ASP A 44 -9.59 13.69 -17.52
N PRO A 45 -10.58 12.83 -17.82
CA PRO A 45 -10.71 11.51 -17.21
C PRO A 45 -9.58 10.54 -17.59
N SER A 46 -8.75 10.86 -18.58
CA SER A 46 -7.55 10.08 -18.92
C SER A 46 -6.38 10.35 -17.96
N LEU A 47 -6.43 11.46 -17.21
CA LEU A 47 -5.39 11.91 -16.29
C LEU A 47 -5.86 11.75 -14.85
N VAL A 48 -5.84 10.51 -14.36
CA VAL A 48 -6.13 10.20 -12.96
C VAL A 48 -4.83 10.14 -12.18
N GLN A 49 -4.80 10.79 -11.02
CA GLN A 49 -3.72 10.65 -10.05
C GLN A 49 -4.20 9.82 -8.85
N TRP A 50 -3.27 9.14 -8.20
CA TRP A 50 -3.52 8.49 -6.92
C TRP A 50 -2.44 8.93 -5.96
N THR A 51 -2.86 9.35 -4.78
CA THR A 51 -1.98 9.58 -3.64
C THR A 51 -2.24 8.50 -2.61
N TRP A 52 -1.18 7.92 -2.08
CA TRP A 52 -1.29 7.01 -0.95
C TRP A 52 -0.15 7.18 0.02
N ASP A 53 -0.46 6.84 1.26
CA ASP A 53 0.48 6.81 2.36
C ASP A 53 0.76 5.34 2.71
N ALA A 54 2.03 5.00 2.86
CA ALA A 54 2.43 3.70 3.39
C ALA A 54 3.19 3.87 4.72
N ALA A 55 2.92 2.98 5.67
CA ALA A 55 3.66 2.89 6.92
C ALA A 55 4.79 1.87 6.80
N ILE A 56 5.95 2.23 7.34
CA ILE A 56 7.08 1.31 7.52
C ILE A 56 6.93 0.63 8.88
N ILE A 57 7.10 -0.70 8.97
CA ILE A 57 6.98 -1.44 10.25
C ILE A 57 7.90 -0.87 11.33
N ILE A 58 9.11 -0.44 10.96
CA ILE A 58 10.09 0.13 11.89
C ILE A 58 9.82 1.60 12.26
N GLY A 59 8.67 2.15 11.84
CA GLY A 59 8.25 3.53 12.04
C GLY A 59 8.55 4.41 10.81
N GLY A 60 7.67 5.38 10.58
CA GLY A 60 7.74 6.31 9.46
C GLY A 60 6.60 6.13 8.46
N THR A 61 6.33 7.20 7.72
CA THR A 61 5.31 7.24 6.66
C THR A 61 5.96 7.70 5.37
N ILE A 62 5.65 7.01 4.28
CA ILE A 62 6.08 7.36 2.93
C ILE A 62 4.85 7.83 2.16
N HIS A 63 5.00 8.94 1.45
CA HIS A 63 3.97 9.52 0.61
C HIS A 63 4.29 9.22 -0.85
N TYR A 64 3.33 8.65 -1.57
CA TYR A 64 3.46 8.37 -2.99
C TYR A 64 2.43 9.15 -3.81
N LEU A 65 2.82 9.47 -5.04
CA LEU A 65 1.97 10.05 -6.06
C LEU A 65 2.24 9.30 -7.38
N ILE A 66 1.20 8.72 -7.97
CA ILE A 66 1.26 8.13 -9.31
C ILE A 66 0.19 8.76 -10.20
N THR A 67 0.51 8.92 -11.48
CA THR A 67 -0.41 9.42 -12.51
C THR A 67 -0.61 8.38 -13.61
N ARG A 68 -1.85 8.14 -14.04
CA ARG A 68 -2.19 7.27 -15.17
C ARG A 68 -1.58 7.79 -16.46
N GLY A 69 -1.06 6.89 -17.30
CA GLY A 69 -0.50 7.26 -18.60
C GLY A 69 0.85 7.97 -18.53
N PHE A 70 1.45 8.11 -17.35
CA PHE A 70 2.81 8.61 -17.16
C PHE A 70 3.71 7.50 -16.64
N GLU A 71 4.96 7.52 -17.09
CA GLU A 71 6.01 6.70 -16.51
C GLU A 71 6.28 7.19 -15.08
N GLN A 72 6.29 6.27 -14.12
CA GLN A 72 6.62 6.58 -12.74
C GLN A 72 8.13 6.75 -12.60
N TYR A 73 8.56 7.96 -12.22
CA TYR A 73 9.93 8.23 -11.82
C TYR A 73 10.00 8.23 -10.29
N GLY A 74 10.75 7.30 -9.72
CA GLY A 74 10.84 7.09 -8.27
C GLY A 74 11.04 5.62 -7.92
N PRO A 75 11.00 5.27 -6.63
CA PRO A 75 11.21 3.91 -6.19
C PRO A 75 10.08 3.00 -6.67
N GLU A 76 10.44 1.79 -7.11
CA GLU A 76 9.46 0.81 -7.59
C GLU A 76 8.76 0.14 -6.41
N VAL A 77 7.43 0.21 -6.42
CA VAL A 77 6.57 -0.35 -5.37
C VAL A 77 5.83 -1.55 -5.92
N TYR A 78 5.76 -2.61 -5.13
CA TYR A 78 5.09 -3.86 -5.45
C TYR A 78 4.07 -4.20 -4.38
N VAL A 79 2.94 -4.80 -4.77
CA VAL A 79 1.96 -5.38 -3.85
C VAL A 79 2.09 -6.89 -3.82
N ALA A 80 2.05 -7.47 -2.63
CA ALA A 80 2.05 -8.92 -2.43
C ALA A 80 0.68 -9.50 -2.78
N LYS A 81 0.65 -10.69 -3.38
CA LYS A 81 -0.58 -11.44 -3.60
C LYS A 81 -0.68 -12.67 -2.70
N ASP A 82 -1.90 -12.97 -2.25
CA ASP A 82 -2.27 -14.24 -1.63
C ASP A 82 -2.38 -15.38 -2.67
N GLU A 83 -2.77 -16.58 -2.22
CA GLU A 83 -2.84 -17.78 -3.07
C GLU A 83 -3.97 -17.70 -4.10
N GLU A 84 -4.96 -16.85 -3.85
CA GLU A 84 -6.10 -16.54 -4.72
C GLU A 84 -5.77 -15.44 -5.75
N GLY A 85 -4.63 -14.75 -5.59
CA GLY A 85 -4.16 -13.70 -6.48
C GLY A 85 -4.69 -12.31 -6.13
N GLU A 86 -5.24 -12.13 -4.94
CA GLU A 86 -5.69 -10.87 -4.36
C GLU A 86 -4.58 -10.25 -3.50
N PRO A 87 -4.58 -8.92 -3.25
CA PRO A 87 -3.58 -8.28 -2.40
C PRO A 87 -3.54 -8.86 -0.97
N GLU A 88 -2.35 -9.25 -0.49
CA GLU A 88 -2.16 -9.69 0.90
C GLU A 88 -2.38 -8.48 1.83
N GLN A 89 -3.43 -8.51 2.64
CA GLN A 89 -3.78 -7.41 3.54
C GLN A 89 -3.36 -7.68 4.97
N LEU A 90 -2.76 -6.67 5.60
CA LEU A 90 -2.67 -6.61 7.05
C LEU A 90 -4.06 -6.24 7.59
N ILE A 91 -4.76 -7.23 8.16
CA ILE A 91 -5.94 -6.97 8.97
C ILE A 91 -5.44 -6.33 10.27
N VAL A 92 -5.48 -5.00 10.34
CA VAL A 92 -5.34 -4.30 11.61
C VAL A 92 -6.67 -4.47 12.34
N ASP A 93 -6.72 -5.44 13.24
CA ASP A 93 -7.87 -5.65 14.11
C ASP A 93 -8.06 -4.37 14.95
N THR A 94 -9.02 -3.54 14.55
CA THR A 94 -9.34 -2.27 15.24
C THR A 94 -10.38 -2.48 16.34
N ASP A 95 -10.64 -3.74 16.73
CA ASP A 95 -11.46 -4.03 17.90
C ASP A 95 -10.70 -3.76 19.21
N VAL A 96 -10.45 -2.46 19.48
CA VAL A 96 -10.11 -1.94 20.80
C VAL A 96 -11.39 -1.77 21.64
N SER A 97 -12.45 -2.52 21.35
CA SER A 97 -13.68 -2.54 22.13
C SER A 97 -13.91 -3.87 22.85
N SER A 98 -12.85 -4.57 23.23
CA SER A 98 -12.92 -5.63 24.24
C SER A 98 -11.64 -5.70 25.07
N ASN A 99 -11.63 -4.84 26.08
CA ASN A 99 -10.83 -4.86 27.29
C ASN A 99 -10.40 -6.28 27.73
N LYS A 100 -9.12 -6.62 27.58
CA LYS A 100 -8.33 -7.36 28.59
C LYS A 100 -6.84 -7.13 28.36
N GLN A 101 -6.26 -6.36 29.28
CA GLN A 101 -4.82 -6.29 29.50
C GLN A 101 -4.27 -7.71 29.69
N GLU A 102 -3.36 -8.14 28.85
CA GLU A 102 -2.36 -9.12 29.24
C GLU A 102 -0.98 -8.49 29.04
N SER A 103 -0.37 -8.21 30.19
CA SER A 103 0.97 -7.66 30.35
C SER A 103 2.01 -8.58 29.72
N VAL A 104 2.81 -8.07 28.78
CA VAL A 104 4.06 -8.73 28.39
C VAL A 104 5.17 -8.19 29.29
N THR A 105 5.72 -9.07 30.14
CA THR A 105 6.95 -8.81 30.89
C THR A 105 8.13 -9.19 30.01
N ILE A 106 9.16 -8.34 30.02
CA ILE A 106 10.40 -8.38 29.21
C ILE A 106 11.22 -9.64 29.50
#